data_AF-A0A8J3VL12-F1
#
_entry.id   AF-A0A8J3VL12-F1
#
_cell.length_a   1.000
_cell.length_b   1.000
_cell.length_c   1.000
_cell.angle_alpha   90.00
_cell.angle_beta   90.00
_cell.angle_gamma   90.00
#
_symmetry.space_group_name_H-M   'P 1'
#
loop_
_entity.id
_entity.type
_entity.pdbx_description
1 polymer ?
#
loop_
_entity_poly.entity_id
_entity_poly.type
_entity_poly.pdbx_seq_one_letter_code
_entity_poly.pdbx_strand_id
1 'polypeptide(L)'
;MPPTLTTPNPALSVGILVRQKSETIREDLSECQDVPMALGPLIALVMMAMLAAILHRSLRGGAAPPPAPVRALKPTRVEPTRLADCIADDYGLLATAAVSRTHADALLIKEHLRSAGIRATLANAPDGQIRILVFGDEVVAARRLVG
;
A
#
# COMPACT_ATOMS: atom_id res chain seq x y z
N MET A 1 32.73 72.15 29.99
CA MET A 1 33.03 70.73 29.68
C MET A 1 31.72 69.99 29.47
N PRO A 2 31.63 69.14 28.45
CA PRO A 2 30.39 68.83 27.71
C PRO A 2 29.55 67.68 28.30
N PRO A 3 28.25 67.58 27.95
CA PRO A 3 27.36 66.52 28.39
C PRO A 3 27.62 65.18 27.68
N THR A 4 27.67 64.11 28.47
CA THR A 4 27.87 62.72 28.04
C THR A 4 26.70 62.23 27.19
N LEU A 5 27.00 61.86 25.94
CA LEU A 5 26.08 61.21 25.00
C LEU A 5 25.65 59.84 25.54
N THR A 6 24.34 59.67 25.69
CA THR A 6 23.67 58.39 25.99
C THR A 6 23.81 57.46 24.78
N THR A 7 24.57 56.38 24.95
CA THR A 7 24.65 55.26 24.01
C THR A 7 23.30 54.53 23.97
N PRO A 8 22.69 54.31 22.79
CA PRO A 8 21.45 53.56 22.68
C PRO A 8 21.69 52.06 22.96
N ASN A 9 20.87 51.52 23.86
CA ASN A 9 20.96 50.15 24.36
C ASN A 9 20.41 49.14 23.31
N PRO A 10 21.20 48.14 22.87
CA PRO A 10 20.80 47.19 21.82
C PRO A 10 19.63 46.27 22.21
N ALA A 11 19.25 46.22 23.49
CA ALA A 11 18.13 45.40 23.97
C ALA A 11 16.76 45.89 23.47
N LEU A 12 16.60 47.18 23.18
CA LEU A 12 15.33 47.75 22.71
C LEU A 12 15.04 47.42 21.24
N SER A 13 16.07 47.32 20.39
CA SER A 13 15.89 47.01 18.97
C SER A 13 15.46 45.57 18.71
N VAL A 14 15.92 44.62 19.54
CA VAL A 14 15.54 43.20 19.41
C VAL A 14 14.08 42.98 19.83
N GLY A 15 13.62 43.66 20.88
CA GLY A 15 12.22 43.55 21.34
C GLY A 15 11.21 44.01 20.29
N ILE A 16 11.54 45.07 19.53
CA ILE A 16 10.64 45.61 18.50
C ILE A 16 10.64 44.70 17.25
N LEU A 17 11.80 44.15 16.86
CA LEU A 17 11.90 43.25 15.71
C LEU A 17 11.23 41.88 15.95
N VAL A 18 11.36 41.32 17.17
CA VAL A 18 10.68 40.07 17.54
C VAL A 18 9.17 40.27 17.58
N ARG A 19 8.69 41.43 18.04
CA ARG A 19 7.27 41.78 18.01
C ARG A 19 6.74 41.91 16.58
N GLN A 20 7.50 42.56 15.69
CA GLN A 20 7.09 42.71 14.29
C GLN A 20 6.97 41.36 13.56
N LYS A 21 7.89 40.41 13.80
CA LYS A 21 7.84 39.09 13.16
C LYS A 21 6.66 38.22 13.64
N SER A 22 6.06 38.54 14.79
CA SER A 22 4.89 37.82 15.31
C SER A 22 3.56 38.28 14.73
N GLU A 23 3.47 39.48 14.14
CA GLU A 23 2.23 39.97 13.53
C GLU A 23 2.01 39.37 12.13
N THR A 24 3.05 39.21 11.32
CA THR A 24 2.92 38.66 9.95
C THR A 24 2.50 37.17 9.93
N ILE A 25 2.86 36.37 10.93
CA ILE A 25 2.46 34.94 10.97
C ILE A 25 0.95 34.80 11.28
N ARG A 26 0.35 35.82 11.90
CA ARG A 26 -1.06 35.79 12.27
C ARG A 26 -1.99 36.07 11.09
N GLU A 27 -1.50 36.74 10.06
CA GLU A 27 -2.28 37.05 8.85
C GLU A 27 -2.39 35.82 7.92
N ASP A 28 -1.34 35.02 7.78
CA ASP A 28 -1.35 33.78 6.98
C ASP A 28 -2.28 32.68 7.54
N LEU A 29 -2.52 32.66 8.86
CA LEU A 29 -3.44 31.68 9.48
C LEU A 29 -4.91 32.09 9.37
N SER A 30 -5.20 33.37 9.11
CA SER A 30 -6.58 33.88 9.02
C SER A 30 -7.19 33.69 7.63
N GLU A 31 -6.38 33.64 6.56
CA GLU A 31 -6.88 33.51 5.19
C GLU A 31 -7.28 32.06 4.83
N CYS A 32 -6.96 31.08 5.67
CA CYS A 32 -7.42 29.69 5.51
C CYS A 32 -8.72 29.38 6.31
N GLN A 33 -9.24 30.36 7.07
CA GLN A 33 -10.39 30.18 7.96
C GLN A 33 -11.68 30.85 7.45
N ASP A 34 -11.75 31.12 6.15
CA ASP A 34 -12.99 31.38 5.40
C ASP A 34 -13.44 30.14 4.59
N VAL A 35 -13.21 28.94 5.13
CA VAL A 35 -13.92 27.76 4.64
C VAL A 35 -15.28 27.69 5.35
N PRO A 36 -16.41 27.74 4.60
CA PRO A 36 -17.73 27.76 5.21
C PRO A 36 -17.88 26.53 6.12
N MET A 37 -18.57 26.64 7.26
CA MET A 37 -18.74 25.55 8.26
C MET A 37 -19.31 24.24 7.70
N ALA A 38 -19.69 24.18 6.42
CA ALA A 38 -20.10 22.99 5.68
C ALA A 38 -18.95 22.31 4.88
N LEU A 39 -17.77 22.91 4.78
CA LEU A 39 -16.65 22.38 4.00
C LEU A 39 -15.93 21.22 4.71
N GLY A 40 -15.89 21.23 6.05
CA GLY A 40 -15.31 20.13 6.84
C GLY A 40 -15.95 18.78 6.51
N PRO A 41 -17.29 18.63 6.63
CA PRO A 41 -18.00 17.42 6.24
C PRO A 41 -17.81 17.04 4.77
N LEU A 42 -17.75 18.02 3.86
CA LEU A 42 -17.60 17.78 2.43
C LEU A 42 -16.21 17.23 2.08
N ILE A 43 -15.16 17.80 2.66
CA ILE A 43 -13.78 17.29 2.53
C ILE A 43 -13.67 15.89 3.13
N ALA A 44 -14.29 15.65 4.29
CA ALA A 44 -14.32 14.32 4.90
C ALA A 44 -14.98 13.28 3.98
N LEU A 45 -16.10 13.61 3.35
CA LEU A 45 -16.77 12.72 2.39
C LEU A 45 -15.92 12.47 1.14
N VAL A 46 -15.30 13.51 0.57
CA VAL A 46 -14.41 13.37 -0.59
C VAL A 46 -13.20 12.50 -0.25
N MET A 47 -12.56 12.74 0.90
CA MET A 47 -11.43 11.94 1.36
C MET A 47 -11.82 10.49 1.63
N MET A 48 -12.95 10.27 2.32
CA MET A 48 -13.44 8.92 2.61
C MET A 48 -13.76 8.15 1.33
N ALA A 49 -14.43 8.80 0.36
CA ALA A 49 -14.73 8.22 -0.94
C ALA A 49 -13.45 7.92 -1.74
N MET A 50 -12.47 8.81 -1.70
CA MET A 50 -11.18 8.63 -2.37
C MET A 50 -10.37 7.48 -1.76
N LEU A 51 -10.28 7.42 -0.43
CA LEU A 51 -9.67 6.31 0.31
C LEU A 51 -10.38 4.98 0.02
N ALA A 52 -11.72 4.99 0.04
CA ALA A 52 -12.52 3.81 -0.29
C ALA A 52 -12.28 3.37 -1.75
N ALA A 53 -12.19 4.30 -2.70
CA ALA A 53 -11.92 4.00 -4.10
C ALA A 53 -10.51 3.44 -4.32
N ILE A 54 -9.49 4.00 -3.66
CA ILE A 54 -8.11 3.50 -3.72
C ILE A 54 -8.03 2.10 -3.11
N LEU A 55 -8.64 1.90 -1.94
CA LEU A 55 -8.64 0.61 -1.28
C LEU A 55 -9.40 -0.43 -2.10
N HIS A 56 -10.58 -0.06 -2.62
CA HIS A 56 -11.37 -0.91 -3.49
C HIS A 56 -10.66 -1.26 -4.78
N ARG A 57 -9.96 -0.30 -5.41
CA ARG A 57 -9.13 -0.54 -6.60
C ARG A 57 -7.91 -1.40 -6.29
N SER A 58 -7.28 -1.22 -5.14
CA SER A 58 -6.14 -2.04 -4.70
C SER A 58 -6.58 -3.48 -4.45
N LEU A 59 -7.71 -3.66 -3.77
CA LEU A 59 -8.30 -4.98 -3.50
C LEU A 59 -8.89 -5.63 -4.77
N ARG A 60 -9.47 -4.84 -5.69
CA ARG A 60 -9.99 -5.32 -6.98
C ARG A 60 -8.94 -5.39 -8.09
N GLY A 61 -7.73 -4.88 -7.89
CA GLY A 61 -6.62 -5.10 -8.82
C GLY A 61 -6.23 -6.57 -8.95
N GLY A 62 -6.63 -7.40 -7.98
CA GLY A 62 -6.60 -8.86 -8.06
C GLY A 62 -7.92 -9.51 -8.54
N ALA A 63 -8.97 -8.73 -8.81
CA ALA A 63 -10.21 -9.23 -9.38
C ALA A 63 -10.12 -9.13 -10.91
N ALA A 64 -10.01 -10.29 -11.56
CA ALA A 64 -10.02 -10.45 -13.00
C ALA A 64 -11.10 -9.57 -13.66
N PRO A 65 -10.78 -8.90 -14.79
CA PRO A 65 -11.73 -8.03 -15.48
C PRO A 65 -12.99 -8.81 -15.88
N PRO A 66 -14.18 -8.19 -15.83
CA PRO A 66 -15.41 -8.84 -16.27
C PRO A 66 -15.23 -9.29 -17.74
N PRO A 67 -15.69 -10.50 -18.10
CA PRO A 67 -15.48 -11.02 -19.44
C PRO A 67 -16.16 -10.09 -20.44
N ALA A 68 -15.34 -9.38 -21.20
CA ALA A 68 -15.79 -8.74 -22.44
C ALA A 68 -16.48 -9.83 -23.29
N PRO A 69 -17.58 -9.52 -23.97
CA PRO A 69 -18.27 -10.49 -24.81
C PRO A 69 -17.29 -11.03 -25.84
N VAL A 70 -16.94 -12.30 -25.66
CA VAL A 70 -16.04 -13.09 -26.49
C VAL A 70 -16.54 -13.04 -27.93
N ARG A 71 -15.92 -12.19 -28.75
CA ARG A 71 -15.90 -12.40 -30.19
C ARG A 71 -15.09 -13.66 -30.43
N ALA A 72 -15.81 -14.71 -30.79
CA ALA A 72 -15.30 -16.01 -31.17
C ALA A 72 -14.21 -15.88 -32.25
N LEU A 73 -12.95 -15.91 -31.82
CA LEU A 73 -11.85 -16.35 -32.68
C LEU A 73 -11.32 -17.67 -32.11
N LYS A 74 -11.72 -18.74 -32.80
CA LYS A 74 -11.32 -20.13 -32.66
C LYS A 74 -9.80 -20.27 -32.45
N PRO A 75 -9.31 -20.74 -31.29
CA PRO A 75 -7.93 -21.18 -31.17
C PRO A 75 -7.85 -22.67 -31.44
N THR A 76 -7.00 -22.98 -32.40
CA THR A 76 -6.53 -24.31 -32.75
C THR A 76 -6.01 -25.05 -31.52
N ARG A 77 -6.50 -26.28 -31.38
CA ARG A 77 -6.09 -27.31 -30.42
C ARG A 77 -4.56 -27.48 -30.42
N VAL A 78 -3.90 -26.89 -29.42
CA VAL A 78 -2.53 -27.25 -29.00
C VAL A 78 -2.61 -27.45 -27.49
N GLU A 79 -2.35 -28.68 -27.06
CA GLU A 79 -2.06 -29.14 -25.69
C GLU A 79 -1.91 -28.03 -24.63
N PRO A 80 -2.81 -27.90 -23.63
CA PRO A 80 -2.60 -27.05 -22.48
C PRO A 80 -1.66 -27.78 -21.51
N THR A 81 -0.37 -27.81 -21.85
CA THR A 81 0.68 -28.26 -20.93
C THR A 81 0.72 -27.30 -19.73
N ARG A 82 0.13 -27.70 -18.58
CA ARG A 82 0.43 -27.37 -17.16
C ARG A 82 0.91 -25.95 -16.73
N LEU A 83 0.99 -24.97 -17.63
CA LEU A 83 1.55 -23.64 -17.41
C LEU A 83 0.46 -22.59 -17.12
N ALA A 84 -0.77 -22.83 -17.59
CA ALA A 84 -1.88 -21.89 -17.43
C ALA A 84 -2.35 -21.77 -15.98
N ASP A 85 -2.27 -22.85 -15.19
CA ASP A 85 -2.58 -22.84 -13.75
C ASP A 85 -1.47 -22.21 -12.89
N CYS A 86 -0.30 -21.92 -13.49
CA CYS A 86 0.78 -21.19 -12.82
C CYS A 86 0.49 -19.67 -12.87
N ILE A 87 0.07 -19.19 -14.03
CA ILE A 87 0.01 -17.76 -14.35
C ILE A 87 -1.13 -17.03 -13.61
N ALA A 88 -2.19 -17.73 -13.20
CA ALA A 88 -3.30 -17.13 -12.46
C ALA A 88 -3.00 -16.89 -10.96
N ASP A 89 -1.93 -17.50 -10.43
CA ASP A 89 -1.58 -17.51 -9.00
C ASP A 89 -0.13 -17.00 -8.75
N ASP A 90 0.43 -16.29 -9.73
CA ASP A 90 1.76 -15.71 -9.67
C ASP A 90 1.70 -14.29 -9.09
N TYR A 91 2.20 -14.12 -7.87
CA TYR A 91 2.36 -12.84 -7.18
C TYR A 91 3.63 -12.12 -7.68
N GLY A 92 3.80 -12.03 -9.00
CA GLY A 92 4.93 -11.42 -9.69
C GLY A 92 6.23 -12.22 -9.60
N LEU A 93 6.80 -12.35 -8.39
CA LEU A 93 8.04 -13.09 -8.12
C LEU A 93 7.82 -14.37 -7.32
N LEU A 94 6.64 -14.50 -6.72
CA LEU A 94 6.27 -15.66 -5.94
C LEU A 94 5.22 -16.48 -6.68
N ALA A 95 5.46 -17.78 -6.78
CA ALA A 95 4.55 -18.73 -7.37
C ALA A 95 3.90 -19.58 -6.27
N THR A 96 2.65 -19.98 -6.48
CA THR A 96 1.93 -20.81 -5.50
C THR A 96 2.44 -22.25 -5.55
N ALA A 97 2.98 -22.72 -4.42
CA ALA A 97 3.44 -24.09 -4.23
C ALA A 97 2.32 -25.01 -3.73
N ALA A 98 1.48 -24.52 -2.82
CA ALA A 98 0.37 -25.26 -2.23
C ALA A 98 -0.72 -24.31 -1.72
N VAL A 99 -1.93 -24.85 -1.53
CA VAL A 99 -3.07 -24.12 -0.96
C VAL A 99 -3.61 -24.92 0.22
N SER A 100 -3.88 -24.23 1.32
CA SER A 100 -4.44 -24.80 2.55
C SER A 100 -5.73 -24.09 2.93
N ARG A 101 -6.63 -24.81 3.62
CA ARG A 101 -7.86 -24.24 4.20
C ARG A 101 -7.66 -23.77 5.64
N THR A 102 -6.62 -24.25 6.32
CA THR A 102 -6.37 -23.93 7.73
C THR A 102 -4.99 -23.30 7.91
N HIS A 103 -4.89 -22.39 8.87
CA HIS A 103 -3.62 -21.71 9.16
C HIS A 103 -2.60 -22.66 9.79
N ALA A 104 -3.07 -23.64 10.58
CA ALA A 104 -2.23 -24.66 11.18
C ALA A 104 -1.52 -25.50 10.09
N ASP A 105 -2.26 -26.00 9.11
CA ASP A 105 -1.67 -26.79 8.01
C ASP A 105 -0.70 -25.95 7.17
N ALA A 106 -1.03 -24.68 6.92
CA ALA A 106 -0.15 -23.78 6.18
C ALA A 106 1.18 -23.55 6.91
N LEU A 107 1.17 -23.45 8.24
CA LEU A 107 2.39 -23.34 9.05
C LEU A 107 3.22 -24.63 9.02
N LEU A 108 2.58 -25.80 9.08
CA LEU A 108 3.26 -27.09 8.97
C LEU A 108 3.98 -27.22 7.62
N ILE A 109 3.29 -26.90 6.53
CA ILE A 109 3.86 -26.92 5.18
C ILE A 109 5.02 -25.91 5.07
N LYS A 110 4.85 -24.70 5.62
CA LYS A 110 5.92 -23.70 5.64
C LYS A 110 7.15 -24.18 6.39
N GLU A 111 6.99 -24.83 7.54
CA GLU A 111 8.11 -25.36 8.31
C GLU A 111 8.78 -26.54 7.59
N HIS A 112 7.98 -27.39 6.94
CA HIS A 112 8.50 -28.46 6.10
C HIS A 112 9.36 -27.93 4.95
N LEU A 113 8.89 -26.91 4.23
CA LEU A 113 9.66 -26.24 3.18
C LEU A 113 10.91 -25.54 3.73
N ARG A 114 10.81 -24.90 4.91
CA ARG A 114 11.97 -24.31 5.59
C ARG A 114 13.03 -25.35 5.92
N SER A 115 12.64 -26.54 6.36
CA SER A 115 13.58 -27.63 6.66
C SER A 115 14.37 -28.08 5.42
N ALA A 116 13.80 -27.88 4.23
CA ALA A 116 14.45 -28.11 2.94
C ALA A 116 15.22 -26.88 2.41
N GLY A 117 15.31 -25.80 3.18
CA GLY A 117 16.01 -24.56 2.80
C GLY A 117 15.20 -23.64 1.86
N ILE A 118 13.93 -23.95 1.59
CA ILE A 118 13.07 -23.20 0.67
C ILE A 118 12.38 -22.05 1.42
N ARG A 119 12.38 -20.86 0.81
CA ARG A 119 11.78 -19.66 1.42
C ARG A 119 10.31 -19.55 1.05
N ALA A 120 9.44 -19.89 2.01
CA ALA A 120 8.00 -19.83 1.85
C ALA A 120 7.34 -18.65 2.60
N THR A 121 6.37 -18.01 1.94
CA THR A 121 5.52 -16.93 2.45
C THR A 121 4.06 -17.37 2.43
N LEU A 122 3.27 -16.95 3.41
CA LEU A 122 1.84 -17.24 3.47
C LEU A 122 1.05 -16.01 3.02
N ALA A 123 0.07 -16.23 2.15
CA ALA A 123 -0.86 -15.19 1.72
C ALA A 123 -2.30 -15.67 1.91
N ASN A 124 -3.12 -14.87 2.58
CA ASN A 124 -4.55 -15.13 2.70
C ASN A 124 -5.22 -14.63 1.42
N ALA A 125 -5.89 -15.55 0.73
CA ALA A 125 -6.68 -15.24 -0.45
C ALA A 125 -8.12 -14.84 -0.04
N PRO A 126 -8.81 -14.04 -0.88
CA PRO A 126 -10.16 -13.54 -0.56
C PRO A 126 -11.23 -14.64 -0.51
N ASP A 127 -10.89 -15.85 -0.97
CA ASP A 127 -11.69 -17.07 -0.87
C ASP A 127 -11.62 -17.74 0.51
N GLY A 128 -10.84 -17.18 1.44
CA GLY A 128 -10.61 -17.75 2.77
C GLY A 128 -9.58 -18.87 2.79
N GLN A 129 -8.93 -19.16 1.67
CA GLN A 129 -7.82 -20.11 1.60
C GLN A 129 -6.49 -19.41 1.88
N ILE A 130 -5.52 -20.18 2.34
CA ILE A 130 -4.16 -19.72 2.62
C ILE A 130 -3.26 -20.33 1.56
N ARG A 131 -2.67 -19.47 0.74
CA ARG A 131 -1.71 -19.85 -0.29
C ARG A 131 -0.30 -19.84 0.30
N ILE A 132 0.43 -20.92 0.06
CA ILE A 132 1.85 -21.03 0.37
C ILE A 132 2.61 -20.67 -0.90
N LEU A 133 3.31 -19.54 -0.85
CA LEU A 133 4.03 -18.92 -1.95
C LEU A 133 5.53 -19.13 -1.77
N VAL A 134 6.23 -19.45 -2.85
CA VAL A 134 7.70 -19.61 -2.90
C VAL A 134 8.26 -18.86 -4.09
N PHE A 135 9.57 -18.61 -4.12
CA PHE A 135 10.19 -18.01 -5.30
C PHE A 135 10.06 -18.92 -6.53
N GLY A 136 9.95 -18.32 -7.71
CA GLY A 136 9.69 -19.05 -8.95
C GLY A 136 10.75 -20.10 -9.30
N ASP A 137 12.01 -19.87 -8.92
CA ASP A 137 13.12 -20.82 -9.06
C ASP A 137 12.98 -22.04 -8.12
N GLU A 138 12.38 -21.86 -6.94
CA GLU A 138 12.18 -22.90 -5.94
C GLU A 138 10.84 -23.64 -6.09
N VAL A 139 9.92 -23.18 -6.95
CA VAL A 139 8.54 -23.71 -7.02
C VAL A 139 8.47 -25.19 -7.40
N VAL A 140 9.35 -25.64 -8.29
CA VAL A 140 9.38 -27.03 -8.75
C VAL A 140 9.85 -27.96 -7.63
N ALA A 141 10.86 -27.52 -6.87
CA ALA A 141 11.36 -28.26 -5.71
C ALA A 141 10.31 -28.29 -4.59
N ALA A 142 9.65 -27.16 -4.31
CA ALA A 142 8.60 -27.06 -3.31
C ALA A 142 7.41 -27.98 -3.63
N ARG A 143 6.94 -27.99 -4.88
CA ARG A 143 5.82 -28.87 -5.30
C ARG A 143 6.15 -30.36 -5.17
N ARG A 144 7.42 -30.76 -5.32
CA ARG A 144 7.86 -32.15 -5.12
C ARG A 144 7.90 -32.57 -3.64
N LEU A 145 7.99 -31.62 -2.72
CA LEU A 145 8.01 -31.90 -1.29
C LEU A 145 6.59 -31.93 -0.69
N VAL A 146 5.65 -31.20 -1.29
CA VAL A 146 4.29 -31.03 -0.74
C VAL A 146 3.24 -31.89 -1.46
N GLY A 147 3.50 -32.29 -2.71
CA GLY A 147 2.62 -33.16 -3.51
C GLY A 147 3.04 -34.62 -3.48
#